data_AF-A0A3C1IGC9-F1
#
_entry.id   AF-A0A3C1IGC9-F1
#
_cell.length_a   1.000
_cell.length_b   1.000
_cell.length_c   1.000
_cell.angle_alpha   90.00
_cell.angle_beta   90.00
_cell.angle_gamma   90.00
#
_symmetry.space_group_name_H-M   'P 1'
#
loop_
_entity.id
_entity.type
_entity.pdbx_description
1 polymer ?
#
loop_
_entity_poly.entity_id
_entity_poly.type
_entity_poly.pdbx_seq_one_letter_code
_entity_poly.pdbx_strand_id
1 'polypeptide(L)'
;ALNDEIKMFHNADQAQITSRQIVQTGQKTLPAFGLSLDVYDFSSGYISLAIRLPAPAAKNLQKHHLLCLGYALKIRKPLTIYARLNVENGPNTAEVIVKFPDNCENSTVKFDLSSVKFAERRIKNIWVDLIFEAPAMNKITLEDIIFSRHPRAKL
;
A
#
# COMPACT_ATOMS: atom_id res chain seq x y z
N ALA A 1 -13.25 10.64 -4.37
CA ALA A 1 -11.99 10.60 -3.59
C ALA A 1 -10.97 9.72 -4.28
N LEU A 2 -11.35 8.50 -4.69
CA LEU A 2 -10.49 7.61 -5.46
C LEU A 2 -10.59 7.91 -6.97
N ASN A 3 -9.49 7.71 -7.69
CA ASN A 3 -9.38 7.79 -9.15
C ASN A 3 -9.11 6.39 -9.73
N ASP A 4 -8.82 6.28 -11.03
CA ASP A 4 -8.53 4.99 -11.68
C ASP A 4 -7.25 4.29 -11.20
N GLU A 5 -6.40 5.01 -10.46
CA GLU A 5 -5.10 4.51 -9.96
C GLU A 5 -5.22 3.89 -8.56
N ILE A 6 -6.28 4.21 -7.81
CA ILE A 6 -6.53 3.69 -6.47
C ILE A 6 -7.89 3.00 -6.44
N LYS A 7 -7.89 1.71 -6.11
CA LYS A 7 -9.11 0.94 -5.90
C LYS A 7 -9.19 0.48 -4.45
N MET A 8 -10.40 0.48 -3.90
CA MET A 8 -10.67 -0.05 -2.57
C MET A 8 -11.46 -1.34 -2.69
N PHE A 9 -10.98 -2.37 -2.00
CA PHE A 9 -11.62 -3.68 -1.89
C PHE A 9 -11.89 -3.99 -0.42
N HIS A 10 -12.92 -4.78 -0.14
CA HIS A 10 -13.14 -5.40 1.16
C HIS A 10 -13.79 -6.77 0.97
N ASN A 11 -13.70 -7.62 1.98
CA ASN A 11 -14.34 -8.94 2.00
C ASN A 11 -15.35 -9.11 3.15
N ALA A 12 -15.70 -8.03 3.84
CA ALA A 12 -16.75 -8.05 4.86
C ALA A 12 -18.15 -8.23 4.23
N ASP A 13 -19.00 -9.01 4.89
CA ASP A 13 -20.43 -9.16 4.57
C ASP A 13 -21.20 -7.86 4.81
N GLN A 14 -20.83 -7.12 5.86
CA GLN A 14 -21.36 -5.80 6.18
C GLN A 14 -20.22 -4.81 6.37
N ALA A 15 -20.27 -3.71 5.61
CA ALA A 15 -19.25 -2.67 5.63
C ALA A 15 -19.87 -1.27 5.53
N GLN A 16 -19.62 -0.44 6.55
CA GLN A 16 -19.95 0.98 6.56
C GLN A 16 -18.66 1.80 6.51
N ILE A 17 -18.30 2.23 5.31
CA ILE A 17 -17.03 2.90 5.03
C ILE A 17 -17.31 4.22 4.33
N THR A 18 -16.77 5.32 4.86
CA THR A 18 -16.72 6.61 4.17
C THR A 18 -15.30 6.89 3.70
N SER A 19 -15.13 7.26 2.42
CA SER A 19 -13.85 7.68 1.85
C SER A 19 -13.89 9.16 1.47
N ARG A 20 -12.90 9.93 1.91
CA ARG A 20 -12.81 11.38 1.65
C ARG A 20 -11.40 11.79 1.31
N GLN A 21 -11.28 12.70 0.34
CA GLN A 21 -10.06 13.51 0.21
C GLN A 21 -10.13 14.60 1.28
N ILE A 22 -9.03 14.80 2.00
CA ILE A 22 -8.92 15.81 3.05
C ILE A 22 -7.82 16.80 2.69
N VAL A 23 -7.98 18.07 3.06
CA VAL A 23 -6.91 19.06 2.99
C VAL A 23 -5.98 18.84 4.17
N GLN A 24 -4.68 18.75 3.91
CA GLN A 24 -3.67 18.62 4.94
C GLN A 24 -3.17 20.01 5.36
N THR A 25 -3.47 20.41 6.59
CA THR A 25 -3.01 21.68 7.18
C THR A 25 -1.74 21.52 8.02
N GLY A 26 -0.97 20.45 7.78
CA GLY A 26 0.18 20.03 8.57
C GLY A 26 1.52 20.66 8.15
N GLN A 27 2.63 19.96 8.41
CA GLN A 27 3.98 20.39 8.02
C GLN A 27 4.10 20.61 6.51
N LYS A 28 4.88 21.63 6.10
CA LYS A 28 5.06 22.04 4.69
C LYS A 28 5.57 20.94 3.75
N THR A 29 6.06 19.83 4.28
CA THR A 29 6.64 18.71 3.52
C THR A 29 5.60 17.68 3.07
N LEU A 30 4.38 17.71 3.61
CA LEU A 30 3.32 16.80 3.19
C LEU A 30 2.61 17.31 1.92
N PRO A 31 2.06 16.41 1.09
CA PRO A 31 1.14 16.77 0.03
C PRO A 31 -0.02 17.63 0.56
N ALA A 32 -0.61 18.45 -0.32
CA ALA A 32 -1.74 19.31 0.07
C ALA A 32 -3.01 18.52 0.42
N PHE A 33 -3.12 17.27 -0.06
CA PHE A 33 -4.29 16.43 0.10
C PHE A 33 -3.94 15.00 0.50
N GLY A 34 -4.70 14.47 1.46
CA GLY A 34 -4.61 13.09 1.92
C GLY A 34 -5.93 12.34 1.71
N LEU A 35 -5.91 11.04 2.00
CA LEU A 35 -7.08 10.17 1.97
C LEU A 35 -7.49 9.78 3.39
N SER A 36 -8.75 10.01 3.74
CA SER A 36 -9.35 9.56 5.00
C SER A 36 -10.35 8.45 4.73
N LEU A 37 -10.22 7.34 5.46
CA LEU A 37 -11.20 6.28 5.56
C LEU A 37 -11.77 6.28 6.98
N ASP A 38 -13.07 6.56 7.09
CA ASP A 38 -13.82 6.43 8.34
C ASP A 38 -14.62 5.12 8.25
N VAL A 39 -14.27 4.16 9.10
CA VAL A 39 -14.88 2.83 9.15
C VAL A 39 -15.72 2.73 10.43
N TYR A 40 -17.01 2.48 10.27
CA TYR A 40 -17.96 2.37 11.38
C TYR A 40 -18.19 0.90 11.68
N ASP A 41 -19.25 0.33 11.13
CA ASP A 41 -19.53 -1.10 11.24
C ASP A 41 -18.77 -1.88 10.16
N PHE A 42 -18.11 -2.98 10.57
CA PHE A 42 -17.32 -3.84 9.69
C PHE A 42 -17.27 -5.24 10.29
N SER A 43 -17.97 -6.19 9.66
CA SER A 43 -18.27 -7.49 10.27
C SER A 43 -17.04 -8.37 10.52
N SER A 44 -16.13 -8.47 9.55
CA SER A 44 -14.90 -9.26 9.61
C SER A 44 -14.03 -9.01 8.38
N GLY A 45 -12.78 -9.47 8.40
CA GLY A 45 -11.88 -9.43 7.24
C GLY A 45 -11.06 -8.14 7.16
N TYR A 46 -10.87 -7.62 5.95
CA TYR A 46 -9.95 -6.51 5.68
C TYR A 46 -10.49 -5.48 4.69
N ILE A 47 -9.94 -4.27 4.75
CA ILE A 47 -9.98 -3.29 3.67
C ILE A 47 -8.62 -3.29 2.98
N SER A 48 -8.62 -3.32 1.64
CA SER A 48 -7.42 -3.21 0.82
C SER A 48 -7.51 -1.98 -0.07
N LEU A 49 -6.53 -1.08 0.04
CA LEU A 49 -6.31 -0.01 -0.92
C LEU A 49 -5.24 -0.46 -1.93
N ALA A 50 -5.67 -0.83 -3.13
CA ALA A 50 -4.80 -1.17 -4.24
C ALA A 50 -4.36 0.10 -4.98
N ILE A 51 -3.06 0.39 -4.93
CA ILE A 51 -2.45 1.59 -5.50
C ILE A 51 -1.55 1.16 -6.66
N ARG A 52 -1.94 1.52 -7.88
CA ARG A 52 -1.17 1.20 -9.08
C ARG A 52 0.08 2.05 -9.13
N LEU A 53 1.24 1.41 -9.35
CA LEU A 53 2.48 2.14 -9.61
C LEU A 53 2.51 2.57 -11.08
N PRO A 54 3.10 3.74 -11.38
CA PRO A 54 3.17 4.23 -12.75
C PRO A 54 4.05 3.29 -13.61
N ALA A 55 3.76 3.20 -14.91
CA ALA A 55 4.45 2.28 -15.83
C ALA A 55 6.00 2.30 -15.75
N PRO A 56 6.68 3.44 -15.53
CA PRO A 56 8.13 3.46 -15.33
C PRO A 56 8.64 2.64 -14.13
N ALA A 57 7.83 2.39 -13.12
CA ALA A 57 8.20 1.56 -11.97
C ALA A 57 8.45 0.09 -12.37
N ALA A 58 7.69 -0.41 -13.34
CA ALA A 58 7.85 -1.76 -13.89
C ALA A 58 9.04 -1.89 -14.83
N LYS A 59 9.40 -0.80 -15.52
CA LYS A 59 10.49 -0.79 -16.50
C LYS A 59 11.82 -1.13 -15.82
N ASN A 60 12.50 -2.15 -16.34
CA ASN A 60 13.79 -2.64 -15.86
C ASN A 60 13.79 -3.05 -14.37
N LEU A 61 12.64 -3.46 -13.81
CA LEU A 61 12.64 -4.04 -12.46
C LEU A 61 13.34 -5.40 -12.49
N GLN A 62 14.30 -5.60 -11.60
CA GLN A 62 15.11 -6.81 -11.48
C GLN A 62 15.04 -7.37 -10.06
N LYS A 63 15.34 -8.65 -9.91
CA LYS A 63 15.32 -9.35 -8.61
C LYS A 63 16.31 -8.78 -7.59
N HIS A 64 17.37 -8.15 -8.05
CA HIS A 64 18.35 -7.52 -7.18
C HIS A 64 17.90 -6.14 -6.67
N HIS A 65 16.74 -5.62 -7.09
CA HIS A 65 16.21 -4.37 -6.57
C HIS A 65 15.49 -4.56 -5.23
N LEU A 66 15.60 -3.54 -4.39
CA LEU A 66 14.78 -3.33 -3.20
C LEU A 66 13.77 -2.22 -3.52
N LEU A 67 12.48 -2.50 -3.32
CA LEU A 67 11.45 -1.48 -3.38
C LEU A 67 11.13 -1.01 -1.96
N CYS A 68 11.21 0.28 -1.74
CA CYS A 68 10.85 0.91 -0.48
C CYS A 68 9.51 1.61 -0.65
N LEU A 69 8.63 1.38 0.33
CA LEU A 69 7.38 2.09 0.50
C LEU A 69 7.52 2.95 1.75
N GLY A 70 7.82 4.23 1.54
CA GLY A 70 7.68 5.25 2.56
C GLY A 70 6.21 5.64 2.70
N TYR A 71 5.74 5.81 3.91
CA TYR A 71 4.33 6.15 4.16
C TYR A 71 4.21 7.13 5.31
N ALA A 72 3.20 7.99 5.23
CA ALA A 72 2.70 8.77 6.35
C ALA A 72 1.25 8.36 6.62
N LEU A 73 1.02 7.73 7.77
CA LEU A 73 -0.27 7.14 8.12
C LEU A 73 -0.62 7.50 9.57
N LYS A 74 -1.88 7.84 9.80
CA LYS A 74 -2.46 8.03 11.13
C LYS A 74 -3.64 7.08 11.30
N ILE A 75 -3.66 6.37 12.43
CA ILE A 75 -4.73 5.43 12.79
C ILE A 75 -5.31 5.84 14.14
N ARG A 76 -6.63 5.80 14.28
CA ARG A 76 -7.29 6.16 15.54
C ARG A 76 -7.17 5.07 16.60
N LYS A 77 -7.23 3.81 16.19
CA LYS A 77 -7.02 2.63 17.05
C LYS A 77 -5.95 1.75 16.43
N PRO A 78 -5.08 1.11 17.24
CA PRO A 78 -4.12 0.13 16.74
C PRO A 78 -4.84 -0.95 15.92
N LEU A 79 -4.30 -1.25 14.74
CA LEU A 79 -4.74 -2.38 13.92
C LEU A 79 -3.54 -2.98 13.19
N THR A 80 -3.70 -4.22 12.71
CA THR A 80 -2.65 -4.86 11.92
C THR A 80 -2.72 -4.36 10.48
N ILE A 81 -1.58 -3.94 9.95
CA ILE A 81 -1.45 -3.41 8.60
C ILE A 81 -0.38 -4.19 7.84
N TYR A 82 -0.69 -4.54 6.61
CA TYR A 82 0.26 -5.13 5.67
C TYR A 82 0.35 -4.26 4.42
N ALA A 83 1.52 -4.29 3.77
CA ALA A 83 1.58 -3.99 2.35
C ALA A 83 1.91 -5.25 1.57
N ARG A 84 1.16 -5.48 0.51
CA ARG A 84 1.45 -6.52 -0.47
C ARG A 84 1.86 -5.88 -1.77
N LEU A 85 3.09 -6.12 -2.19
CA LEU A 85 3.55 -5.81 -3.54
C LEU A 85 3.09 -6.93 -4.47
N ASN A 86 2.41 -6.53 -5.54
CA ASN A 86 1.95 -7.42 -6.60
C ASN A 86 2.68 -7.07 -7.90
N VAL A 87 3.27 -8.08 -8.53
CA VAL A 87 3.99 -7.97 -9.80
C VAL A 87 3.30 -8.87 -10.81
N GLU A 88 2.54 -8.28 -11.74
CA GLU A 88 1.92 -9.01 -12.83
C GLU A 88 2.99 -9.54 -13.78
N ASN A 89 3.03 -10.85 -13.93
CA ASN A 89 4.03 -11.57 -14.70
C ASN A 89 3.36 -12.55 -15.69
N GLY A 90 2.92 -12.02 -16.83
CA GLY A 90 2.16 -12.80 -17.81
C GLY A 90 0.71 -13.05 -17.36
N PRO A 91 0.26 -14.31 -17.22
CA PRO A 91 -1.06 -14.65 -16.68
C PRO A 91 -1.09 -14.76 -15.14
N ASN A 92 0.09 -14.71 -14.49
CA ASN A 92 0.23 -14.92 -13.05
C ASN A 92 0.61 -13.59 -12.37
N THR A 93 0.38 -13.52 -11.06
CA THR A 93 0.86 -12.43 -10.21
C THR A 93 1.84 -12.99 -9.19
N ALA A 94 3.03 -12.41 -9.10
CA ALA A 94 3.96 -12.71 -8.02
C ALA A 94 3.74 -11.71 -6.88
N GLU A 95 3.67 -12.21 -5.64
CA GLU A 95 3.30 -11.42 -4.47
C GLU A 95 4.40 -11.42 -3.40
N VAL A 96 4.57 -10.29 -2.72
CA VAL A 96 5.43 -10.15 -1.54
C VAL A 96 4.67 -9.37 -0.48
N ILE A 97 4.55 -9.93 0.71
CA ILE A 97 3.81 -9.31 1.82
C ILE A 97 4.80 -8.90 2.90
N VAL A 98 4.63 -7.68 3.42
CA VAL A 98 5.38 -7.16 4.57
C VAL A 98 4.39 -6.57 5.57
N LYS A 99 4.52 -6.97 6.84
CA LYS A 99 3.76 -6.39 7.95
C LYS A 99 4.36 -5.03 8.33
N PHE A 100 3.53 -4.05 8.63
CA PHE A 100 3.96 -2.78 9.17
C PHE A 100 4.40 -2.96 10.63
N PRO A 101 5.33 -2.13 11.13
CA PRO A 101 5.66 -2.11 12.55
C PRO A 101 4.43 -1.74 13.40
N ASP A 102 4.38 -2.22 14.64
CA ASP A 102 3.21 -2.03 15.52
C ASP A 102 2.97 -0.54 15.85
N ASN A 103 4.03 0.29 15.88
CA ASN A 103 3.92 1.75 15.84
C ASN A 103 3.96 2.22 14.38
N CYS A 104 2.78 2.29 13.76
CA CYS A 104 2.59 2.47 12.34
C CYS A 104 2.60 3.96 11.89
N GLU A 105 3.14 4.86 12.69
CA GLU A 105 3.26 6.28 12.32
C GLU A 105 4.56 6.52 11.55
N ASN A 106 4.44 6.96 10.31
CA ASN A 106 5.53 7.51 9.47
C ASN A 106 6.80 6.65 9.42
N SER A 107 6.84 5.66 8.54
CA SER A 107 8.02 4.80 8.40
C SER A 107 8.23 4.35 6.95
N THR A 108 9.07 3.34 6.78
CA THR A 108 9.33 2.70 5.48
C THR A 108 9.33 1.19 5.63
N VAL A 109 8.52 0.52 4.82
CA VAL A 109 8.62 -0.94 4.62
C VAL A 109 9.37 -1.24 3.33
N LYS A 110 10.03 -2.40 3.27
CA LYS A 110 10.92 -2.79 2.18
C LYS A 110 10.51 -4.14 1.60
N PHE A 111 10.34 -4.20 0.29
CA PHE A 111 10.12 -5.43 -0.46
C PHE A 111 11.43 -5.91 -1.06
N ASP A 112 11.90 -7.06 -0.57
CA ASP A 112 13.03 -7.78 -1.14
C ASP A 112 12.57 -8.64 -2.32
N LEU A 113 13.05 -8.32 -3.52
CA LEU A 113 12.65 -9.03 -4.73
C LEU A 113 13.46 -10.30 -5.01
N SER A 114 14.50 -10.57 -4.23
CA SER A 114 15.45 -11.67 -4.52
C SER A 114 14.81 -13.05 -4.42
N SER A 115 13.90 -13.25 -3.47
CA SER A 115 13.17 -14.50 -3.23
C SER A 115 11.92 -14.66 -4.11
N VAL A 116 11.55 -13.62 -4.87
CA VAL A 116 10.28 -13.57 -5.60
C VAL A 116 10.41 -14.28 -6.94
N LYS A 117 9.44 -15.13 -7.25
CA LYS A 117 9.41 -15.92 -8.47
C LYS A 117 8.67 -15.18 -9.59
N PHE A 118 9.39 -14.28 -10.28
CA PHE A 118 8.90 -13.66 -11.52
C PHE A 118 10.01 -13.64 -12.60
N ALA A 119 9.59 -13.59 -13.86
CA ALA A 119 10.48 -13.37 -15.00
C ALA A 119 10.56 -11.87 -15.32
N GLU A 120 11.73 -11.26 -15.17
CA GLU A 120 11.94 -9.80 -15.28
C GLU A 120 11.43 -9.20 -16.61
N ARG A 121 11.55 -9.95 -17.71
CA ARG A 121 11.09 -9.52 -19.05
C ARG A 121 9.57 -9.61 -19.25
N ARG A 122 8.84 -10.24 -18.33
CA ARG A 122 7.38 -10.47 -18.44
C ARG A 122 6.56 -9.59 -17.49
N ILE A 123 7.20 -8.64 -16.81
CA ILE A 123 6.51 -7.70 -15.92
C ILE A 123 5.64 -6.78 -16.76
N LYS A 124 4.35 -6.72 -16.46
CA LYS A 124 3.39 -5.84 -17.14
C LYS A 124 2.99 -4.66 -16.26
N ASN A 125 2.56 -4.95 -15.05
CA ASN A 125 2.08 -3.97 -14.09
C ASN A 125 2.58 -4.30 -12.68
N ILE A 126 2.64 -3.26 -11.84
CA ILE A 126 2.96 -3.37 -10.43
C ILE A 126 1.96 -2.52 -9.67
N TRP A 127 1.47 -3.04 -8.55
CA TRP A 127 0.67 -2.29 -7.60
C TRP A 127 0.99 -2.75 -6.18
N VAL A 128 0.63 -1.92 -5.21
CA VAL A 128 0.68 -2.30 -3.81
C VAL A 128 -0.73 -2.27 -3.24
N ASP A 129 -1.08 -3.32 -2.52
CA ASP A 129 -2.24 -3.32 -1.63
C ASP A 129 -1.80 -2.87 -0.24
N LEU A 130 -2.38 -1.79 0.29
CA LEU A 130 -2.36 -1.51 1.72
C LEU A 130 -3.55 -2.21 2.37
N ILE A 131 -3.28 -3.19 3.21
CA ILE A 131 -4.27 -4.08 3.80
C ILE A 131 -4.44 -3.73 5.28
N PHE A 132 -5.64 -3.34 5.66
CA PHE A 132 -6.05 -2.96 7.01
C PHE A 132 -6.95 -4.07 7.56
N GLU A 133 -6.43 -4.85 8.51
CA GLU A 133 -7.16 -5.98 9.13
C GLU A 133 -8.16 -5.49 10.17
N ALA A 134 -9.38 -6.05 10.12
CA ALA A 134 -10.49 -5.79 11.03
C ALA A 134 -10.65 -4.30 11.43
N PRO A 135 -10.81 -3.36 10.47
CA PRO A 135 -10.72 -1.92 10.74
C PRO A 135 -11.99 -1.32 11.38
N ALA A 136 -12.84 -2.13 12.03
CA ALA A 136 -14.10 -1.68 12.62
C ALA A 136 -13.90 -0.53 13.62
N MET A 137 -14.80 0.46 13.58
CA MET A 137 -14.80 1.63 14.45
C MET A 137 -13.44 2.35 14.50
N ASN A 138 -12.81 2.52 13.33
CA ASN A 138 -11.50 3.11 13.16
C ASN A 138 -11.51 4.23 12.13
N LYS A 139 -10.55 5.15 12.25
CA LYS A 139 -10.27 6.17 11.24
C LYS A 139 -8.83 6.00 10.79
N ILE A 140 -8.65 5.80 9.49
CA ILE A 140 -7.36 5.62 8.85
C ILE A 140 -7.14 6.83 7.94
N THR A 141 -6.07 7.58 8.19
CA THR A 141 -5.69 8.74 7.38
C THR A 141 -4.36 8.47 6.73
N LEU A 142 -4.37 8.32 5.41
CA LEU A 142 -3.18 8.22 4.58
C LEU A 142 -2.78 9.62 4.12
N GLU A 143 -1.68 10.11 4.68
CA GLU A 143 -1.18 11.46 4.47
C GLU A 143 -0.20 11.55 3.29
N ASP A 144 0.61 10.51 3.08
CA ASP A 144 1.55 10.44 1.96
C ASP A 144 2.00 9.00 1.71
N ILE A 145 2.37 8.71 0.46
CA ILE A 145 3.03 7.47 0.05
C ILE A 145 4.13 7.80 -0.95
N ILE A 146 5.32 7.29 -0.68
CA ILE A 146 6.49 7.44 -1.54
C ILE A 146 7.01 6.05 -1.90
N PHE A 147 7.13 5.79 -3.20
CA PHE A 147 7.81 4.63 -3.72
C PHE A 147 9.21 4.98 -4.21
N SER A 148 10.20 4.23 -3.73
CA SER A 148 11.56 4.33 -4.25
C SER A 148 12.13 2.94 -4.56
N ARG A 149 13.09 2.93 -5.49
CA ARG A 149 13.76 1.71 -5.97
C ARG A 149 15.26 1.87 -5.79
N HIS A 150 15.88 0.90 -5.15
CA HIS A 150 17.32 0.89 -4.90
C HIS A 150 17.93 -0.44 -5.35
N PRO A 151 19.19 -0.47 -5.82
CA PRO A 151 19.92 -1.72 -5.93
C PRO A 151 20.16 -2.30 -4.53
N ARG A 152 19.98 -3.61 -4.38
CA ARG A 152 20.40 -4.33 -3.18
C ARG A 152 21.93 -4.33 -3.12
N ALA A 153 22.49 -4.12 -1.93
CA ALA A 153 23.93 -4.29 -1.71
C ALA A 153 24.35 -5.72 -2.06
N LYS A 154 25.48 -5.87 -2.76
CA LYS A 154 26.12 -7.17 -2.95
C LYS A 154 26.81 -7.55 -1.64
N LEU A 155 26.51 -8.75 -1.13
CA LEU A 155 27.33 -9.41 -0.11
C LEU A 155 28.63 -9.89 -0.75
#